data_AF-A0A7V1N7L5-F1
#
_entry.id   AF-A0A7V1N7L5-F1
#
_cell.length_a   1.000
_cell.length_b   1.000
_cell.length_c   1.000
_cell.angle_alpha   90.00
_cell.angle_beta   90.00
_cell.angle_gamma   90.00
#
_symmetry.space_group_name_H-M   'P 1'
#
loop_
_entity.id
_entity.type
_entity.pdbx_description
1 polymer ?
#
loop_
_entity_poly.entity_id
_entity_poly.type
_entity_poly.pdbx_seq_one_letter_code
_entity_poly.pdbx_strand_id
1 'polypeptide(L)' 'MAHVSDRKYAADMGLDVFQVRKMVKRLDIAFFSSGKGDSMVYMFDPDELNNRLAEMKKSKKDRRRGPRRRKAAKKE' A
#
# COMPACT_ATOMS: atom_id res chain seq x y z
N MET A 1 -6.69 -15.30 9.57
CA MET A 1 -6.61 -13.84 9.84
C MET A 1 -7.98 -13.24 9.60
N ALA A 2 -8.42 -12.29 10.43
CA ALA A 2 -9.76 -11.71 10.30
C ALA A 2 -9.76 -10.68 9.16
N HIS A 3 -10.50 -10.97 8.08
CA HIS A 3 -10.68 -10.01 7.00
C HIS A 3 -11.44 -8.77 7.51
N VAL A 4 -10.97 -7.59 7.13
CA VAL A 4 -11.57 -6.30 7.50
C VAL A 4 -12.15 -5.65 6.25
N SER A 5 -13.28 -4.96 6.40
CA SER A 5 -13.87 -4.19 5.31
C SER A 5 -13.09 -2.91 5.04
N ASP A 6 -13.02 -2.49 3.79
CA ASP A 6 -12.46 -1.21 3.35
C ASP A 6 -13.05 -0.02 4.11
N ARG A 7 -14.35 -0.05 4.43
CA ARG A 7 -15.03 0.96 5.24
C ARG A 7 -14.49 1.02 6.67
N LYS A 8 -14.32 -0.14 7.32
CA LYS A 8 -13.81 -0.19 8.69
C LYS A 8 -12.33 0.24 8.73
N TYR A 9 -11.53 -0.29 7.82
CA TYR A 9 -10.12 0.09 7.71
C TYR A 9 -9.95 1.60 7.42
N ALA A 10 -10.79 2.16 6.53
CA ALA A 10 -10.80 3.58 6.24
C ALA A 10 -11.10 4.43 7.48
N ALA A 11 -12.12 4.05 8.25
CA ALA A 11 -12.48 4.75 9.50
C ALA A 11 -11.35 4.68 10.53
N ASP A 12 -10.77 3.49 10.75
CA ASP A 12 -9.71 3.28 11.73
C ASP A 12 -8.43 4.07 11.39
N MET A 13 -8.15 4.23 10.09
CA MET A 13 -6.94 4.92 9.60
C MET A 13 -7.18 6.40 9.25
N GLY A 14 -8.42 6.90 9.38
CA GLY A 14 -8.79 8.26 8.96
C GLY A 14 -8.60 8.52 7.46
N LEU A 15 -8.81 7.50 6.63
CA LEU A 15 -8.66 7.55 5.18
C LEU A 15 -10.02 7.59 4.48
N ASP A 16 -10.02 8.02 3.22
CA ASP A 16 -11.19 7.84 2.36
C ASP A 16 -11.26 6.39 1.85
N VAL A 17 -12.48 5.83 1.76
CA VAL A 17 -12.73 4.46 1.29
C VAL A 17 -12.19 4.27 -0.13
N PHE A 18 -12.31 5.27 -1.00
CA PHE A 18 -11.73 5.17 -2.34
C PHE A 18 -10.20 5.12 -2.32
N GLN A 19 -9.55 5.77 -1.36
CA GLN A 19 -8.10 5.67 -1.19
C GLN A 19 -7.71 4.25 -0.77
N VAL A 20 -8.42 3.66 0.19
CA VAL A 20 -8.19 2.27 0.63
C VAL A 20 -8.37 1.29 -0.54
N ARG A 21 -9.45 1.43 -1.32
CA ARG A 21 -9.66 0.60 -2.54
C ARG A 21 -8.54 0.74 -3.55
N LYS A 22 -8.07 1.98 -3.79
CA LYS A 22 -6.93 2.23 -4.68
C LYS A 22 -5.66 1.56 -4.15
N MET A 23 -5.43 1.58 -2.83
CA MET A 23 -4.27 0.94 -2.21
C MET A 23 -4.32 -0.58 -2.38
N VAL A 24 -5.45 -1.21 -2.04
CA VAL A 24 -5.68 -2.66 -2.20
C VAL A 24 -5.38 -3.09 -3.64
N LYS A 25 -5.94 -2.40 -4.64
CA LYS A 25 -5.69 -2.71 -6.06
C LYS A 25 -4.26 -2.46 -6.51
N ARG A 26 -3.63 -1.35 -6.09
CA ARG A 26 -2.26 -1.00 -6.52
C ARG A 26 -1.19 -1.88 -5.89
N LEU A 27 -1.46 -2.38 -4.70
CA LEU A 27 -0.57 -3.27 -3.96
C LEU A 27 -0.82 -4.75 -4.25
N ASP A 28 -1.76 -5.04 -5.15
CA ASP A 28 -2.16 -6.39 -5.55
C ASP A 28 -2.47 -7.29 -4.34
N ILE A 29 -3.21 -6.73 -3.37
CA ILE A 29 -3.63 -7.44 -2.16
C ILE A 29 -4.82 -8.33 -2.50
N ALA A 30 -4.84 -9.56 -1.99
CA ALA A 30 -6.00 -10.43 -2.12
C ALA A 30 -7.22 -9.83 -1.39
N PHE A 31 -8.31 -9.65 -2.12
CA PHE A 31 -9.56 -9.13 -1.54
C PHE A 31 -10.79 -9.84 -2.12
N PHE A 32 -11.83 -9.91 -1.30
CA PHE A 32 -13.17 -10.31 -1.70
C PHE A 32 -14.04 -9.07 -1.87
N SER A 33 -14.86 -9.03 -2.92
CA SER A 33 -15.90 -8.03 -3.04
C SER A 33 -17.23 -8.63 -2.59
N SER A 34 -17.94 -7.92 -1.73
CA SER A 34 -19.30 -8.28 -1.30
C SER A 34 -20.25 -7.12 -1.60
N GLY A 35 -21.42 -7.42 -2.16
CA GLY A 35 -22.41 -6.42 -2.59
C GLY A 35 -22.34 -6.04 -4.07
N LYS A 36 -23.29 -5.18 -4.51
CA LYS A 36 -23.41 -4.69 -5.89
C LYS A 36 -23.58 -3.17 -5.92
N GLY A 37 -23.02 -2.51 -6.94
CA GLY A 37 -23.11 -1.04 -7.10
C GLY A 37 -22.58 -0.29 -5.87
N ASP A 38 -23.39 0.62 -5.33
CA ASP A 38 -23.03 1.48 -4.19
C ASP A 38 -22.88 0.72 -2.85
N SER A 39 -23.44 -0.49 -2.79
CA SER A 39 -23.30 -1.38 -1.62
C SER A 39 -22.03 -2.24 -1.66
N MET A 40 -21.20 -2.12 -2.71
CA MET A 40 -19.97 -2.90 -2.83
C MET A 40 -18.99 -2.56 -1.70
N VAL A 41 -18.46 -3.57 -1.04
CA VAL A 41 -17.49 -3.51 0.05
C VAL A 41 -16.34 -4.45 -0.28
N TYR A 42 -15.10 -4.01 -0.05
CA TYR A 42 -13.93 -4.87 -0.21
C TYR A 42 -13.51 -5.40 1.15
N MET A 43 -13.32 -6.71 1.25
CA MET A 43 -12.82 -7.38 2.43
C MET A 43 -11.43 -7.92 2.13
N PHE A 44 -10.44 -7.56 2.93
CA PHE A 44 -9.05 -7.94 2.72
C PHE A 44 -8.36 -8.16 4.07
N ASP A 45 -7.17 -8.75 4.04
CA ASP A 45 -6.34 -8.87 5.24
C ASP A 45 -5.60 -7.55 5.53
N PRO A 46 -5.87 -6.86 6.65
CA PRO A 46 -5.21 -5.60 6.98
C PRO A 46 -3.70 -5.77 7.20
N ASP A 47 -3.25 -6.93 7.68
CA ASP A 47 -1.83 -7.17 7.96
C ASP A 47 -1.05 -7.27 6.64
N GLU A 48 -1.61 -7.93 5.63
CA GLU A 48 -1.03 -8.02 4.30
C GLU A 48 -0.87 -6.63 3.67
N LEU A 49 -1.91 -5.80 3.73
CA LEU A 49 -1.86 -4.42 3.24
C LEU A 49 -0.79 -3.60 3.96
N ASN A 50 -0.73 -3.70 5.28
CA ASN A 50 0.25 -2.99 6.10
C ASN A 50 1.69 -3.44 5.82
N ASN A 51 1.91 -4.74 5.63
CA ASN A 51 3.21 -5.30 5.27
C ASN A 51 3.68 -4.78 3.91
N ARG A 52 2.83 -4.80 2.89
CA ARG A 52 3.15 -4.23 1.57
C ARG A 52 3.44 -2.73 1.63
N LEU A 53 2.72 -1.98 2.45
CA LEU A 53 3.00 -0.56 2.68
C LEU A 53 4.36 -0.34 3.33
N ALA A 54 4.73 -1.18 4.31
CA ALA A 54 6.02 -1.12 4.97
C ALA A 54 7.17 -1.48 4.01
N GLU A 55 7.01 -2.50 3.17
CA GLU A 55 7.96 -2.88 2.11
C GLU A 55 8.20 -1.73 1.12
N MET A 56 7.13 -1.06 0.68
CA MET A 56 7.24 0.06 -0.24
C MET A 56 8.01 1.24 0.36
N LYS A 57 7.75 1.54 1.65
CA LYS A 57 8.50 2.59 2.38
C LYS A 57 9.98 2.22 2.52
N LYS A 58 10.31 0.96 2.78
CA LYS A 58 11.71 0.48 2.84
C LYS A 58 12.42 0.62 1.49
N SER A 59 11.79 0.15 0.41
CA SER A 59 12.33 0.27 -0.96
C SER A 59 12.66 1.73 -1.35
N LYS A 60 11.77 2.68 -1.00
CA LYS A 60 12.02 4.11 -1.25
C LYS A 60 13.16 4.68 -0.40
N LYS A 61 13.29 4.25 0.86
CA LYS A 61 14.37 4.68 1.76
C LYS A 61 15.74 4.16 1.29
N ASP A 62 15.81 2.91 0.84
CA ASP A 62 17.05 2.35 0.28
C ASP A 62 17.44 3.01 -1.05
N ARG A 63 16.47 3.27 -1.93
CA ARG A 63 16.71 4.08 -3.15
C ARG A 63 17.29 5.47 -2.84
N ARG A 64 16.84 6.10 -1.76
CA ARG A 64 17.31 7.43 -1.34
C ARG A 64 18.72 7.38 -0.71
N ARG A 65 19.15 6.23 -0.20
CA ARG A 65 20.44 6.02 0.48
C ARG A 65 21.54 5.42 -0.41
N GLY A 66 21.29 5.27 -1.71
CA GLY A 66 22.35 4.88 -2.64
C GLY A 66 23.52 5.87 -2.60
N PRO A 67 24.78 5.42 -2.68
CA PRO A 67 25.91 6.32 -2.75
C PRO A 67 25.68 7.26 -3.92
N ARG A 68 25.64 8.57 -3.65
CA ARG A 68 25.68 9.60 -4.70
C ARG A 68 26.82 9.19 -5.61
N ARG A 69 26.53 8.85 -6.88
CA ARG A 69 27.55 8.62 -7.90
C ARG A 69 28.52 9.80 -7.82
N ARG A 70 29.62 9.66 -7.08
CA ARG A 70 30.74 10.58 -7.14
C ARG A 70 31.21 10.39 -8.56
N LYS A 71 30.88 11.35 -9.44
CA LYS A 71 31.52 11.45 -10.76
C LYS A 71 33.00 11.27 -10.47
N ALA A 72 33.56 10.14 -10.87
CA ALA A 72 34.99 9.93 -10.81
C ALA A 72 35.58 11.13 -11.55
N ALA A 73 36.26 12.01 -10.82
CA ALA A 73 37.02 13.07 -11.44
C ALA A 73 37.97 12.36 -12.41
N LYS A 74 37.78 12.61 -13.71
CA LYS A 74 38.74 12.24 -14.75
C LYS A 74 40.09 12.74 -14.27
N LYS A 75 40.98 11.84 -13.88
CA LYS A 75 42.39 12.13 -13.80
C LYS A 75 42.92 12.12 -15.23
N GLU A 76 43.68 13.17 -15.51
CA GLU A 76 44.58 13.47 -16.63
C GLU A 76 44.68 12.46 -17.77
#